data_AF-A0A9Q0NU68-F1
#
_entry.id   AF-A0A9Q0NU68-F1
#
_cell.length_a   1.000
_cell.length_b   1.000
_cell.length_c   1.000
_cell.angle_alpha   90.00
_cell.angle_beta   90.00
_cell.angle_gamma   90.00
#
_symmetry.space_group_name_H-M   'P 1'
#
loop_
_entity.id
_entity.type
_entity.pdbx_description
1 polymer ?
#
loop_
_entity_poly.entity_id
_entity_poly.type
_entity_poly.pdbx_seq_one_letter_code
_entity_poly.pdbx_strand_id
1 'polypeptide(L)'
;MMGLQMPLLHGMVDGLGPQISQRRQLYAAPMSKLRMLMICRMAKPEEVLIVEDENGNIVRETMKDNDVLVQYKIMRETLIYLSHLDHEDTEKQMLKKLSKQLSGEDWNWNNLNTLCWAIGSISGSMMEEQENRFLVMVIRDLLNLCEITKGKDNKAVIASNIMYVVGQYPRFLRAHWKFLKTDMACDTFLKIVQKCKRKFVIVQVGESEPFVSELLSGLPTTVADLEPHQIHTFYESVGHMIQAESDLQKRDEYMQRLMDLPYQQWVEIIGQAHQSVDFLKDQDVIRTVLNILQTNTSAASSLGTYFLSQISLIFLDMLNDSELISSSIAEGGPYASKTSYVKLLRSVKRETLKLIETFLDKAEDQPQIGKQFVPPMMDPVLGDYARNLPDARESEVLSLFATIINKYKAAMIEDVPRIFEAVFQCTLEMITKNFRRLSRTSP
;
A
#
# COMPACT_ATOMS: atom_id res chain seq x y z
N MET A 1 -14.17 6.88 2.82
CA MET A 1 -14.07 7.25 4.25
C MET A 1 -15.10 8.32 4.48
N MET A 2 -16.10 7.99 5.31
CA MET A 2 -17.36 8.72 5.48
C MET A 2 -17.12 10.22 5.62
N GLY A 3 -17.69 10.99 4.69
CA GLY A 3 -17.84 12.42 4.89
C GLY A 3 -18.76 12.61 6.09
N LEU A 4 -18.23 13.18 7.17
CA LEU A 4 -19.05 13.84 8.18
C LEU A 4 -19.71 15.04 7.50
N GLN A 5 -20.79 14.75 6.77
CA GLN A 5 -21.75 15.76 6.35
C GLN A 5 -22.50 16.13 7.63
N MET A 6 -21.94 17.09 8.36
CA MET A 6 -22.69 17.82 9.38
C MET A 6 -23.97 18.32 8.69
N PRO A 7 -25.16 18.10 9.27
CA PRO A 7 -26.38 18.63 8.70
C PRO A 7 -26.20 20.13 8.52
N LEU A 8 -26.40 20.63 7.30
CA LEU A 8 -26.68 22.05 7.09
C LEU A 8 -27.72 22.44 8.13
N LEU A 9 -27.35 23.33 9.06
CA LEU A 9 -28.20 23.87 10.11
C LEU A 9 -29.36 24.65 9.47
N HIS A 10 -30.34 23.93 8.93
CA HIS A 10 -31.66 24.42 8.56
C HIS A 10 -32.60 24.08 9.72
N GLY A 11 -32.62 24.99 10.69
CA GLY A 11 -33.41 24.86 11.91
C GLY A 11 -32.93 25.88 12.94
N MET A 12 -33.01 27.17 12.59
CA MET A 12 -32.78 28.26 13.54
C MET A 12 -33.86 28.19 14.62
N VAL A 13 -33.45 27.75 15.82
CA VAL A 13 -34.13 28.11 17.07
C VAL A 13 -33.61 29.51 17.42
N ASP A 14 -34.50 30.51 17.37
CA ASP A 14 -34.25 31.97 17.42
C ASP A 14 -33.61 32.53 18.72
N GLY A 15 -32.59 31.87 19.29
CA GLY A 15 -31.90 32.34 20.49
C GLY A 15 -30.44 31.91 20.68
N LEU A 16 -29.94 30.91 19.93
CA LEU A 16 -28.57 30.37 20.10
C LEU A 16 -27.53 31.02 19.18
N GLY A 17 -27.93 31.56 18.03
CA GLY A 17 -27.04 32.25 17.08
C GLY A 17 -26.25 33.45 17.65
N PRO A 18 -26.88 34.34 18.46
CA PRO A 18 -26.18 35.48 19.06
C PRO A 18 -25.11 35.07 20.08
N GLN A 19 -25.39 34.03 20.88
CA GLN A 19 -24.48 33.54 21.92
C GLN A 19 -23.25 32.81 21.33
N ILE A 20 -23.44 32.05 20.25
CA ILE A 20 -22.33 31.39 19.53
C ILE A 20 -21.38 32.45 18.93
N SER A 21 -21.94 33.53 18.37
CA SER A 21 -21.16 34.65 17.81
C SER A 21 -20.34 35.39 18.88
N GLN A 22 -20.92 35.64 20.07
CA GLN A 22 -20.22 36.28 21.20
C GLN A 22 -19.07 35.43 21.75
N ARG A 23 -19.25 34.11 21.89
CA ARG A 23 -18.18 33.20 22.33
C ARG A 23 -17.03 33.17 21.32
N ARG A 24 -17.33 33.13 20.03
CA ARG A 24 -16.30 33.14 18.98
C ARG A 24 -15.48 34.43 19.00
N GLN A 25 -16.11 35.57 19.21
CA GLN A 25 -15.39 36.85 19.37
C GLN A 25 -14.50 36.87 20.61
N LEU A 26 -14.97 36.37 21.75
CA LEU A 26 -14.19 36.30 22.99
C LEU A 26 -12.89 35.50 22.82
N TYR A 27 -12.95 34.39 22.07
CA TYR A 27 -11.81 33.49 21.87
C TYR A 27 -11.00 33.75 20.59
N ALA A 28 -11.33 34.78 19.81
CA ALA A 28 -10.68 35.03 18.51
C ALA A 28 -9.15 35.14 18.61
N ALA A 29 -8.63 35.96 19.54
CA ALA A 29 -7.19 36.14 19.73
C ALA A 29 -6.49 34.89 20.31
N PRO A 30 -6.99 34.24 21.38
CA PRO A 30 -6.45 32.97 21.85
C PRO A 30 -6.45 31.87 20.77
N MET A 31 -7.51 31.75 19.97
CA MET A 31 -7.60 30.76 18.89
C MET A 31 -6.60 31.03 17.77
N SER A 32 -6.37 32.31 17.42
CA SER A 32 -5.34 32.67 16.44
C SER A 32 -3.93 32.30 16.92
N LYS A 33 -3.62 32.51 18.21
CA LYS A 33 -2.36 32.05 18.81
C LYS A 33 -2.25 30.52 18.86
N LEU A 34 -3.36 29.85 19.17
CA LEU A 34 -3.41 28.39 19.19
C LEU A 34 -3.18 27.78 17.80
N ARG A 35 -3.70 28.39 16.73
CA ARG A 35 -3.39 28.01 15.34
C ARG A 35 -1.90 28.06 15.07
N MET A 36 -1.24 29.19 15.38
CA MET A 36 0.20 29.34 15.19
C MET A 36 0.98 28.27 15.97
N LEU A 37 0.55 27.96 17.19
CA LEU A 37 1.17 26.92 18.01
C LEU A 37 1.03 25.54 17.37
N MET A 38 -0.19 25.17 16.93
CA MET A 38 -0.45 23.90 16.25
C MET A 38 0.37 23.77 14.96
N ILE A 39 0.49 24.85 14.17
CA ILE A 39 1.31 24.88 12.95
C ILE A 39 2.80 24.70 13.28
N CYS A 40 3.33 25.42 14.27
CA CYS A 40 4.75 25.37 14.61
C CYS A 40 5.19 24.09 15.32
N ARG A 41 4.26 23.34 15.91
CA ARG A 41 4.56 22.16 16.73
C ARG A 41 3.96 20.88 16.16
N MET A 42 3.44 20.91 14.94
CA MET A 42 2.77 19.75 14.34
C MET A 42 3.65 18.52 14.46
N ALA A 43 3.09 17.45 15.03
CA ALA A 43 3.79 16.18 15.16
C ALA A 43 3.97 15.52 13.79
N LYS A 44 4.98 14.65 13.68
CA LYS A 44 5.31 13.97 12.44
C LYS A 44 4.20 12.99 12.02
N PRO A 45 3.70 13.07 10.77
CA PRO A 45 2.73 12.12 10.25
C PRO A 45 3.39 10.79 9.87
N GLU A 46 2.61 9.70 9.80
CA GLU A 46 3.14 8.36 9.51
C GLU A 46 3.71 8.21 8.08
N GLU A 47 3.31 9.09 7.18
CA GLU A 47 3.76 9.10 5.78
C GLU A 47 5.18 9.64 5.57
N VAL A 48 5.70 10.38 6.55
CA VAL A 48 7.02 10.99 6.43
C VAL A 48 8.04 10.03 7.02
N LEU A 49 8.71 9.32 6.11
CA LEU A 49 9.70 8.29 6.43
C LEU A 49 11.12 8.84 6.58
N ILE A 50 11.36 10.09 6.18
CA ILE A 50 12.70 10.70 6.23
C ILE A 50 12.83 11.51 7.52
N VAL A 51 13.86 11.22 8.32
CA VAL A 51 14.16 11.89 9.57
C VAL A 51 15.63 12.30 9.62
N GLU A 52 15.94 13.31 10.43
CA GLU A 52 17.30 13.69 10.77
C GLU A 52 17.76 12.83 11.97
N ASP A 53 18.89 12.15 11.84
CA ASP A 53 19.50 11.38 12.94
C ASP A 53 20.23 12.30 13.93
N GLU A 54 20.73 11.74 15.04
CA GLU A 54 21.47 12.50 16.06
C GLU A 54 22.76 13.16 15.53
N ASN A 55 23.27 12.71 14.38
CA ASN A 55 24.46 13.24 13.73
C ASN A 55 24.14 14.29 12.66
N GLY A 56 22.85 14.62 12.44
CA GLY A 56 22.41 15.56 11.42
C GLY A 56 22.29 14.95 10.01
N ASN A 57 22.37 13.63 9.88
CA ASN A 57 22.20 12.95 8.59
C ASN A 57 20.74 12.66 8.31
N ILE A 58 20.38 12.72 7.03
CA ILE A 58 19.06 12.34 6.56
C ILE A 58 18.98 10.82 6.39
N VAL A 59 18.15 10.17 7.22
CA VAL A 59 17.96 8.72 7.23
C VAL A 59 16.50 8.32 7.04
N ARG A 60 16.27 7.11 6.52
CA ARG A 60 14.93 6.51 6.42
C ARG A 60 14.59 5.83 7.74
N GLU A 61 13.55 6.31 8.40
CA GLU A 61 13.00 5.70 9.60
C GLU A 61 12.30 4.37 9.25
N THR A 62 12.67 3.31 9.96
CA THR A 62 12.14 1.95 9.77
C THR A 62 11.14 1.53 10.84
N MET A 63 11.08 2.25 11.97
CA MET A 63 10.19 1.97 13.09
C MET A 63 9.30 3.17 13.38
N LYS A 64 8.00 2.93 13.58
CA LYS A 64 7.02 3.97 13.89
C LYS A 64 6.93 4.20 15.40
N ASP A 65 6.96 5.46 15.83
CA ASP A 65 6.67 5.85 17.21
C ASP A 65 5.14 6.04 17.41
N ASN A 66 4.52 5.10 18.13
CA ASN A 66 3.08 5.12 18.36
C ASN A 66 2.60 6.35 19.14
N ASP A 67 3.40 6.88 20.05
CA ASP A 67 3.02 8.04 20.87
C ASP A 67 2.98 9.31 20.02
N VAL A 68 3.97 9.48 19.14
CA VAL A 68 4.00 10.57 18.14
C VAL A 68 2.80 10.49 17.20
N LEU A 69 2.39 9.28 16.79
CA LEU A 69 1.22 9.11 15.92
C LEU A 69 -0.10 9.47 16.61
N VAL A 70 -0.24 9.16 17.90
CA VAL A 70 -1.40 9.58 18.69
C VAL A 70 -1.42 11.10 18.84
N GLN A 71 -0.27 11.71 19.13
CA GLN A 71 -0.13 13.16 19.21
C GLN A 71 -0.51 13.83 17.88
N TYR A 72 -0.03 13.32 16.74
CA TYR A 72 -0.38 13.82 15.42
C TYR A 72 -1.90 13.80 15.18
N LYS A 73 -2.60 12.70 15.52
CA LYS A 73 -4.06 12.60 15.37
C LYS A 73 -4.79 13.71 16.14
N ILE A 74 -4.40 13.96 17.39
CA ILE A 74 -5.00 15.00 18.25
C ILE A 74 -4.72 16.41 17.70
N MET A 75 -3.48 16.68 17.29
CA MET A 75 -3.09 17.97 16.73
C MET A 75 -3.80 18.25 15.40
N ARG A 76 -3.89 17.24 14.54
CA ARG A 76 -4.62 17.31 13.27
C ARG A 76 -6.10 17.64 13.49
N GLU A 77 -6.77 16.90 14.38
CA GLU A 77 -8.18 17.16 14.68
C GLU A 77 -8.38 18.59 15.23
N THR A 78 -7.52 19.01 16.16
CA THR A 78 -7.55 20.37 16.73
C THR A 78 -7.38 21.43 15.65
N LEU A 79 -6.40 21.26 14.75
CA LEU A 79 -6.15 22.22 13.68
C LEU A 79 -7.28 22.25 12.66
N ILE A 80 -7.92 21.12 12.33
CA ILE A 80 -9.12 21.08 11.49
C ILE A 80 -10.27 21.90 12.10
N TYR A 81 -10.54 21.76 13.40
CA TYR A 81 -11.56 22.58 14.06
C TYR A 81 -11.20 24.06 14.04
N LEU A 82 -9.94 24.41 14.28
CA LEU A 82 -9.48 25.79 14.22
C LEU A 82 -9.59 26.38 12.80
N SER A 83 -9.32 25.58 11.76
CA SER A 83 -9.51 25.97 10.35
C SER A 83 -10.99 26.24 10.04
N HIS A 84 -11.92 25.38 10.51
CA HIS A 84 -13.35 25.65 10.35
C HIS A 84 -13.81 26.92 11.08
N LEU A 85 -13.19 27.23 12.22
CA LEU A 85 -13.51 28.44 12.99
C LEU A 85 -12.94 29.73 12.40
N ASP A 86 -11.87 29.69 11.61
CA ASP A 86 -11.33 30.84 10.87
C ASP A 86 -10.28 30.34 9.86
N HIS A 87 -10.74 30.05 8.64
CA HIS A 87 -9.86 29.52 7.60
C HIS A 87 -8.95 30.62 7.03
N GLU A 88 -9.39 31.89 7.03
CA GLU A 88 -8.60 33.01 6.52
C GLU A 88 -7.38 33.26 7.40
N ASP A 89 -7.56 33.28 8.73
CA ASP A 89 -6.45 33.39 9.68
C ASP A 89 -5.48 32.18 9.54
N THR A 90 -6.02 30.98 9.36
CA THR A 90 -5.20 29.77 9.17
C THR A 90 -4.35 29.85 7.90
N GLU A 91 -4.97 30.16 6.76
CA GLU A 91 -4.30 30.33 5.46
C GLU A 91 -3.22 31.42 5.53
N LYS A 92 -3.57 32.59 6.09
CA LYS A 92 -2.64 33.71 6.26
C LYS A 92 -1.43 33.33 7.10
N GLN A 93 -1.61 32.59 8.18
CA GLN A 93 -0.50 32.17 9.04
C GLN A 93 0.41 31.15 8.35
N MET A 94 -0.16 30.16 7.66
CA MET A 94 0.61 29.16 6.91
C MET A 94 1.42 29.82 5.78
N LEU A 95 0.79 30.68 4.97
CA LEU A 95 1.46 31.38 3.87
C LEU A 95 2.54 32.35 4.39
N LYS A 96 2.28 33.06 5.49
CA LYS A 96 3.28 33.93 6.13
C LYS A 96 4.48 33.12 6.63
N LYS A 97 4.27 31.92 7.18
CA LYS A 97 5.38 31.06 7.63
C LYS A 97 6.15 30.49 6.42
N LEU A 98 5.47 30.15 5.33
CA LEU A 98 6.09 29.68 4.09
C LEU A 98 6.94 30.78 3.43
N SER A 99 6.45 32.02 3.36
CA SER A 99 7.21 33.14 2.80
C SER A 99 8.51 33.40 3.57
N LYS A 100 8.49 33.20 4.89
CA LYS A 100 9.71 33.28 5.72
C LYS A 100 10.72 32.18 5.40
N GLN A 101 10.27 30.96 5.09
CA GLN A 101 11.16 29.89 4.61
C GLN A 101 11.83 30.29 3.29
N LEU A 102 11.06 30.81 2.34
CA LEU A 102 11.57 31.29 1.05
C LEU A 102 12.58 32.43 1.16
N SER A 103 12.32 33.39 2.07
CA SER A 103 13.22 34.53 2.29
C SER A 103 14.53 34.16 3.01
N GLY A 104 14.61 32.95 3.58
CA GLY A 104 15.72 32.53 4.43
C GLY A 104 15.65 33.03 5.88
N GLU A 105 14.69 33.88 6.26
CA GLU A 105 14.56 34.45 7.61
C GLU A 105 14.46 33.38 8.70
N ASP A 106 13.64 32.34 8.46
CA ASP A 106 13.36 31.27 9.43
C ASP A 106 13.71 29.87 8.87
N TRP A 107 14.58 29.79 7.86
CA TRP A 107 14.90 28.53 7.18
C TRP A 107 15.58 27.53 8.11
N ASN A 108 14.92 26.40 8.34
CA ASN A 108 15.51 25.15 8.82
C ASN A 108 14.56 23.98 8.54
N TRP A 109 15.10 22.76 8.55
CA TRP A 109 14.34 21.55 8.20
C TRP A 109 13.11 21.36 9.08
N ASN A 110 13.24 21.51 10.40
CA ASN A 110 12.13 21.32 11.33
C ASN A 110 10.98 22.33 11.13
N ASN A 111 11.30 23.59 10.84
CA ASN A 111 10.33 24.64 10.58
C ASN A 111 9.56 24.41 9.28
N LEU A 112 10.24 23.95 8.23
CA LEU A 112 9.58 23.56 6.98
C LEU A 112 8.72 22.32 7.20
N ASN A 113 9.27 21.29 7.86
CA ASN A 113 8.60 20.04 8.15
C ASN A 113 7.28 20.27 8.89
N THR A 114 7.33 20.90 10.06
CA THR A 114 6.12 21.17 10.88
C THR A 114 5.09 22.00 10.13
N LEU A 115 5.51 22.98 9.31
CA LEU A 115 4.62 23.75 8.44
C LEU A 115 3.94 22.85 7.40
N CYS A 116 4.70 22.06 6.64
CA CYS A 116 4.16 21.19 5.60
C CYS A 116 3.29 20.07 6.17
N TRP A 117 3.64 19.54 7.35
CA TRP A 117 2.81 18.59 8.09
C TRP A 117 1.46 19.22 8.49
N ALA A 118 1.50 20.46 8.98
CA ALA A 118 0.29 21.21 9.32
C ALA A 118 -0.58 21.50 8.10
N ILE A 119 0.02 21.92 6.98
CA ILE A 119 -0.66 22.11 5.70
C ILE A 119 -1.35 20.80 5.29
N GLY A 120 -0.64 19.69 5.17
CA GLY A 120 -1.26 18.41 4.78
C GLY A 120 -2.36 17.95 5.75
N SER A 121 -2.22 18.24 7.04
CA SER A 121 -3.17 17.79 8.07
C SER A 121 -4.59 18.39 7.93
N ILE A 122 -4.71 19.59 7.36
CA ILE A 122 -5.99 20.31 7.19
C ILE A 122 -6.72 19.96 5.89
N SER A 123 -6.27 18.95 5.15
CA SER A 123 -6.92 18.49 3.92
C SER A 123 -8.42 18.22 4.13
N GLY A 124 -9.25 18.83 3.26
CA GLY A 124 -10.69 18.73 3.30
C GLY A 124 -11.40 19.66 4.29
N SER A 125 -10.69 20.51 5.04
CA SER A 125 -11.32 21.49 5.95
C SER A 125 -11.77 22.78 5.26
N MET A 126 -11.51 22.93 3.96
CA MET A 126 -11.83 24.11 3.15
C MET A 126 -12.79 23.74 2.01
N MET A 127 -13.47 24.75 1.47
CA MET A 127 -14.22 24.58 0.21
C MET A 127 -13.25 24.35 -0.95
N GLU A 128 -13.65 23.54 -1.94
CA GLU A 128 -12.78 23.05 -3.01
C GLU A 128 -12.08 24.17 -3.80
N GLU A 129 -12.79 25.25 -4.15
CA GLU A 129 -12.20 26.40 -4.86
C GLU A 129 -11.14 27.13 -4.02
N GLN A 130 -11.35 27.24 -2.71
CA GLN A 130 -10.38 27.85 -1.81
C GLN A 130 -9.18 26.94 -1.57
N GLU A 131 -9.43 25.65 -1.33
CA GLU A 131 -8.39 24.63 -1.18
C GLU A 131 -7.48 24.62 -2.41
N ASN A 132 -8.05 24.68 -3.62
CA ASN A 132 -7.28 24.74 -4.85
C ASN A 132 -6.41 25.99 -4.94
N ARG A 133 -6.95 27.19 -4.66
CA ARG A 133 -6.17 28.44 -4.68
C ARG A 133 -5.01 28.41 -3.67
N PHE A 134 -5.29 27.96 -2.46
CA PHE A 134 -4.30 27.80 -1.40
C PHE A 134 -3.17 26.86 -1.82
N LEU A 135 -3.51 25.69 -2.36
CA LEU A 135 -2.52 24.69 -2.75
C LEU A 135 -1.66 25.10 -3.94
N VAL A 136 -2.22 25.81 -4.93
CA VAL A 136 -1.40 26.36 -6.03
C VAL A 136 -0.31 27.27 -5.48
N MET A 137 -0.63 28.12 -4.50
CA MET A 137 0.37 29.00 -3.87
C MET A 137 1.42 28.18 -3.11
N VAL A 138 0.99 27.26 -2.25
CA VAL A 138 1.91 26.43 -1.45
C VAL A 138 2.85 25.62 -2.34
N ILE A 139 2.31 24.89 -3.32
CA ILE A 139 3.12 24.00 -4.15
C ILE A 139 4.11 24.80 -5.01
N ARG A 140 3.67 25.91 -5.59
CA ARG A 140 4.57 26.80 -6.35
C ARG A 140 5.72 27.30 -5.50
N ASP A 141 5.41 27.74 -4.28
CA ASP A 141 6.39 28.29 -3.36
C ASP A 141 7.35 27.20 -2.85
N LEU A 142 6.87 25.97 -2.61
CA LEU A 142 7.73 24.83 -2.26
C LEU A 142 8.61 24.37 -3.43
N LEU A 143 8.10 24.36 -4.66
CA LEU A 143 8.90 24.05 -5.85
C LEU A 143 9.99 25.08 -6.08
N ASN A 144 9.66 26.37 -5.97
CA ASN A 144 10.64 27.46 -6.02
C ASN A 144 11.72 27.29 -4.93
N LEU A 145 11.31 26.96 -3.69
CA LEU A 145 12.23 26.66 -2.60
C LEU A 145 13.17 25.48 -2.95
N CYS A 146 12.64 24.42 -3.58
CA CYS A 146 13.43 23.27 -4.04
C CYS A 146 14.45 23.63 -5.13
N GLU A 147 14.08 24.53 -6.04
CA GLU A 147 14.95 25.00 -7.13
C GLU A 147 16.11 25.87 -6.61
N ILE A 148 15.82 26.82 -5.72
CA ILE A 148 16.83 27.76 -5.19
C ILE A 148 17.75 27.12 -4.14
N THR A 149 17.29 26.07 -3.45
CA THR A 149 18.04 25.45 -2.37
C THR A 149 19.05 24.43 -2.91
N LYS A 150 20.31 24.56 -2.47
CA LYS A 150 21.42 23.66 -2.84
C LYS A 150 21.62 22.56 -1.79
N GLY A 151 22.19 21.44 -2.20
CA GLY A 151 22.52 20.31 -1.33
C GLY A 151 21.51 19.16 -1.44
N LYS A 152 22.02 17.93 -1.48
CA LYS A 152 21.21 16.71 -1.66
C LYS A 152 20.21 16.54 -0.52
N ASP A 153 20.66 16.73 0.72
CA ASP A 153 19.83 16.58 1.93
C ASP A 153 18.72 17.63 1.99
N ASN A 154 19.04 18.89 1.69
CA ASN A 154 18.05 19.95 1.59
C ASN A 154 16.97 19.63 0.55
N LYS A 155 17.38 19.16 -0.64
CA LYS A 155 16.43 18.76 -1.69
C LYS A 155 15.57 17.57 -1.27
N ALA A 156 16.15 16.59 -0.56
CA ALA A 156 15.40 15.46 -0.03
C ALA A 156 14.33 15.89 0.98
N VAL A 157 14.66 16.81 1.90
CA VAL A 157 13.70 17.36 2.88
C VAL A 157 12.59 18.18 2.21
N ILE A 158 12.92 19.01 1.21
CA ILE A 158 11.90 19.78 0.50
C ILE A 158 10.99 18.86 -0.33
N ALA A 159 11.58 17.90 -1.05
CA ALA A 159 10.84 16.93 -1.85
C ALA A 159 9.91 16.06 -0.98
N SER A 160 10.35 15.60 0.20
CA SER A 160 9.51 14.82 1.11
C SER A 160 8.30 15.62 1.59
N ASN A 161 8.48 16.91 1.88
CA ASN A 161 7.39 17.81 2.25
C ASN A 161 6.42 18.08 1.10
N ILE A 162 6.91 18.28 -0.12
CA ILE A 162 6.07 18.43 -1.32
C ILE A 162 5.24 17.15 -1.53
N MET A 163 5.90 15.98 -1.52
CA MET A 163 5.23 14.69 -1.69
C MET A 163 4.17 14.46 -0.62
N TYR A 164 4.48 14.78 0.64
CA TYR A 164 3.51 14.67 1.72
C TYR A 164 2.31 15.58 1.50
N VAL A 165 2.51 16.89 1.27
CA VAL A 165 1.42 17.84 1.03
C VAL A 165 0.57 17.37 -0.15
N VAL A 166 1.18 17.12 -1.31
CA VAL A 166 0.47 16.67 -2.51
C VAL A 166 -0.31 15.37 -2.27
N GLY A 167 0.29 14.40 -1.58
CA GLY A 167 -0.35 13.13 -1.24
C GLY A 167 -1.58 13.26 -0.32
N GLN A 168 -1.65 14.31 0.51
CA GLN A 168 -2.80 14.57 1.39
C GLN A 168 -3.99 15.21 0.65
N TYR A 169 -3.82 15.79 -0.54
CA TYR A 169 -4.87 16.53 -1.26
C TYR A 169 -5.32 15.86 -2.57
N PRO A 170 -6.03 14.71 -2.49
CA PRO A 170 -6.50 13.99 -3.68
C PRO A 170 -7.60 14.71 -4.46
N ARG A 171 -8.27 15.73 -3.90
CA ARG A 171 -9.24 16.58 -4.64
C ARG A 171 -8.50 17.47 -5.64
N PHE A 172 -7.51 18.21 -5.15
CA PHE A 172 -6.61 19.03 -5.96
C PHE A 172 -5.95 18.24 -7.09
N LEU A 173 -5.37 17.08 -6.76
CA LEU A 173 -4.74 16.20 -7.74
C LEU A 173 -5.69 15.72 -8.85
N ARG A 174 -6.97 15.49 -8.53
CA ARG A 174 -7.99 15.13 -9.55
C ARG A 174 -8.32 16.27 -10.50
N ALA A 175 -8.15 17.52 -10.07
CA ALA A 175 -8.39 18.71 -10.88
C ALA A 175 -7.16 19.16 -11.69
N HIS A 176 -5.94 18.81 -11.25
CA HIS A 176 -4.70 19.28 -11.84
C HIS A 176 -3.76 18.15 -12.30
N TRP A 177 -4.07 17.58 -13.48
CA TRP A 177 -3.40 16.41 -14.06
C TRP A 177 -1.86 16.50 -14.13
N LYS A 178 -1.29 17.66 -14.50
CA LYS A 178 0.17 17.82 -14.63
C LYS A 178 0.95 17.54 -13.34
N PHE A 179 0.34 17.78 -12.17
CA PHE A 179 0.97 17.46 -10.89
C PHE A 179 0.93 15.97 -10.57
N LEU A 180 -0.07 15.25 -11.10
CA LEU A 180 -0.22 13.80 -10.93
C LEU A 180 0.84 12.99 -11.69
N LYS A 181 1.35 13.54 -12.80
CA LYS A 181 2.30 12.88 -13.72
C LYS A 181 3.78 12.94 -13.24
N THR A 182 4.08 13.62 -12.14
CA THR A 182 5.47 13.79 -11.66
C THR A 182 6.03 12.53 -10.97
N ASP A 183 7.36 12.39 -10.95
CA ASP A 183 8.06 11.27 -10.31
C ASP A 183 7.81 11.27 -8.79
N MET A 184 7.17 10.22 -8.29
CA MET A 184 6.73 10.10 -6.90
C MET A 184 7.23 8.81 -6.30
N ALA A 185 7.63 8.84 -5.03
CA ALA A 185 7.92 7.62 -4.27
C ALA A 185 6.71 6.66 -4.29
N CYS A 186 6.97 5.35 -4.41
CA CYS A 186 5.95 4.32 -4.63
C CYS A 186 4.80 4.34 -3.60
N ASP A 187 5.08 4.61 -2.31
CA ASP A 187 4.05 4.70 -1.26
C ASP A 187 3.08 5.88 -1.48
N THR A 188 3.63 7.04 -1.87
CA THR A 188 2.85 8.24 -2.20
C THR A 188 2.04 8.00 -3.47
N PHE A 189 2.67 7.36 -4.46
CA PHE A 189 2.03 6.98 -5.72
C PHE A 189 0.82 6.06 -5.46
N LEU A 190 0.99 4.99 -4.68
CA LEU A 190 -0.10 4.07 -4.32
C LEU A 190 -1.29 4.79 -3.69
N LYS A 191 -1.03 5.67 -2.71
CA LYS A 191 -2.09 6.44 -2.04
C LYS A 191 -2.85 7.34 -3.01
N ILE A 192 -2.13 8.00 -3.90
CA ILE A 192 -2.72 8.86 -4.93
C ILE A 192 -3.59 8.03 -5.87
N VAL A 193 -3.08 6.91 -6.36
CA VAL A 193 -3.82 6.03 -7.27
C VAL A 193 -5.08 5.49 -6.59
N GLN A 194 -5.01 5.05 -5.34
CA GLN A 194 -6.18 4.57 -4.60
C GLN A 194 -7.32 5.62 -4.52
N LYS A 195 -7.00 6.93 -4.54
CA LYS A 195 -8.00 8.01 -4.54
C LYS A 195 -8.37 8.51 -5.93
N CYS A 196 -7.49 8.37 -6.91
CA CYS A 196 -7.57 9.03 -8.21
C CYS A 196 -7.59 8.06 -9.41
N LYS A 197 -7.63 6.74 -9.19
CA LYS A 197 -7.49 5.67 -10.20
C LYS A 197 -8.20 5.91 -11.55
N ARG A 198 -9.43 6.42 -11.53
CA ARG A 198 -10.20 6.74 -12.75
C ARG A 198 -9.55 7.78 -13.66
N LYS A 199 -8.74 8.70 -13.11
CA LYS A 199 -8.06 9.72 -13.92
C LYS A 199 -6.93 9.13 -14.76
N PHE A 200 -6.36 8.00 -14.36
CA PHE A 200 -5.25 7.37 -15.05
C PHE A 200 -5.67 6.53 -16.27
N VAL A 201 -6.93 6.11 -16.31
CA VAL A 201 -7.50 5.28 -17.39
C VAL A 201 -8.29 6.08 -18.43
N ILE A 202 -8.50 7.38 -18.22
CA ILE A 202 -9.13 8.27 -19.21
C ILE A 202 -8.08 9.18 -19.84
N VAL A 203 -8.30 9.54 -21.11
CA VAL A 203 -7.47 10.55 -21.79
C VAL A 203 -7.72 11.91 -21.15
N GLN A 204 -6.65 12.57 -20.71
CA GLN A 204 -6.72 13.89 -20.08
C GLN A 204 -6.55 15.00 -21.13
N VAL A 205 -7.00 16.21 -20.79
CA VAL A 205 -6.92 17.36 -21.70
C VAL A 205 -5.47 17.65 -22.05
N GLY A 206 -5.14 17.59 -23.34
CA GLY A 206 -3.80 17.84 -23.86
C GLY A 206 -2.89 16.60 -23.96
N GLU A 207 -3.40 15.42 -23.60
CA GLU A 207 -2.69 14.14 -23.77
C GLU A 207 -3.27 13.34 -24.96
N SER A 208 -2.46 12.48 -25.57
CA SER A 208 -2.87 11.64 -26.72
C SER A 208 -3.46 10.29 -26.31
N GLU A 209 -3.10 9.77 -25.13
CA GLU A 209 -3.56 8.48 -24.62
C GLU A 209 -3.76 8.51 -23.10
N PRO A 210 -4.44 7.51 -22.51
CA PRO A 210 -4.51 7.38 -21.06
C PRO A 210 -3.12 7.12 -20.47
N PHE A 211 -2.82 7.74 -19.33
CA PHE A 211 -1.51 7.60 -18.70
C PHE A 211 -1.15 6.17 -18.30
N VAL A 212 -2.13 5.34 -17.95
CA VAL A 212 -1.87 3.92 -17.68
C VAL A 212 -1.21 3.26 -18.90
N SER A 213 -1.58 3.65 -20.13
CA SER A 213 -0.98 3.11 -21.35
C SER A 213 0.47 3.61 -21.54
N GLU A 214 0.73 4.90 -21.31
CA GLU A 214 2.09 5.46 -21.33
C GLU A 214 2.99 4.79 -20.28
N LEU A 215 2.47 4.63 -19.06
CA LEU A 215 3.16 3.99 -17.95
C LEU A 215 3.49 2.52 -18.25
N LEU A 216 2.55 1.76 -18.80
CA LEU A 216 2.77 0.36 -19.18
C LEU A 216 3.79 0.23 -20.32
N SER A 217 3.84 1.18 -21.25
CA SER A 217 4.88 1.21 -22.30
C SER A 217 6.27 1.51 -21.73
N GLY A 218 6.35 2.36 -20.71
CA GLY A 218 7.60 2.70 -20.01
C GLY A 218 8.00 1.74 -18.89
N LEU A 219 7.20 0.71 -18.62
CA LEU A 219 7.32 -0.15 -17.44
C LEU A 219 8.74 -0.71 -17.20
N PRO A 220 9.45 -1.28 -18.19
CA PRO A 220 10.79 -1.82 -17.97
C PRO A 220 11.79 -0.77 -17.48
N THR A 221 11.69 0.46 -18.00
CA THR A 221 12.55 1.57 -17.60
C THR A 221 12.19 2.08 -16.21
N THR A 222 10.89 2.19 -15.89
CA THR A 222 10.42 2.71 -14.60
C THR A 222 10.83 1.81 -13.43
N VAL A 223 10.80 0.48 -13.60
CA VAL A 223 11.09 -0.46 -12.51
C VAL A 223 12.57 -0.81 -12.38
N ALA A 224 13.42 -0.45 -13.33
CA ALA A 224 14.83 -0.83 -13.37
C ALA A 224 15.64 -0.33 -12.16
N ASP A 225 15.31 0.86 -11.66
CA ASP A 225 16.01 1.50 -10.53
C ASP A 225 15.33 1.26 -9.17
N LEU A 226 14.26 0.44 -9.14
CA LEU A 226 13.47 0.18 -7.93
C LEU A 226 13.97 -1.04 -7.16
N GLU A 227 13.96 -0.94 -5.84
CA GLU A 227 14.16 -2.10 -4.97
C GLU A 227 12.92 -3.03 -5.00
N PRO A 228 13.05 -4.34 -4.70
CA PRO A 228 11.94 -5.30 -4.82
C PRO A 228 10.64 -4.86 -4.14
N HIS A 229 10.73 -4.34 -2.91
CA HIS A 229 9.55 -3.86 -2.18
C HIS A 229 8.86 -2.66 -2.86
N GLN A 230 9.63 -1.82 -3.56
CA GLN A 230 9.11 -0.68 -4.32
C GLN A 230 8.43 -1.16 -5.60
N ILE A 231 9.00 -2.18 -6.27
CA ILE A 231 8.38 -2.84 -7.42
C ILE A 231 7.01 -3.40 -7.02
N HIS A 232 6.91 -4.14 -5.92
CA HIS A 232 5.64 -4.71 -5.45
C HIS A 232 4.58 -3.62 -5.22
N THR A 233 4.96 -2.53 -4.55
CA THR A 233 4.09 -1.37 -4.29
C THR A 233 3.66 -0.67 -5.59
N PHE A 234 4.58 -0.58 -6.57
CA PHE A 234 4.29 -0.02 -7.88
C PHE A 234 3.28 -0.87 -8.66
N TYR A 235 3.48 -2.20 -8.72
CA TYR A 235 2.53 -3.11 -9.37
C TYR A 235 1.15 -3.08 -8.72
N GLU A 236 1.07 -3.00 -7.38
CA GLU A 236 -0.20 -2.80 -6.67
C GLU A 236 -0.89 -1.51 -7.13
N SER A 237 -0.12 -0.41 -7.23
CA SER A 237 -0.61 0.89 -7.70
C SER A 237 -1.21 0.80 -9.10
N VAL A 238 -0.46 0.25 -10.06
CA VAL A 238 -0.93 0.11 -11.44
C VAL A 238 -2.15 -0.83 -11.52
N GLY A 239 -2.18 -1.91 -10.74
CA GLY A 239 -3.35 -2.79 -10.66
C GLY A 239 -4.61 -2.05 -10.18
N HIS A 240 -4.51 -1.10 -9.26
CA HIS A 240 -5.64 -0.22 -8.90
C HIS A 240 -6.08 0.69 -10.05
N MET A 241 -5.18 1.15 -10.93
CA MET A 241 -5.55 1.90 -12.13
C MET A 241 -6.35 1.01 -13.07
N ILE A 242 -5.82 -0.16 -13.41
CA ILE A 242 -6.43 -1.10 -14.35
C ILE A 242 -7.81 -1.55 -13.85
N GLN A 243 -7.97 -1.81 -12.55
CA GLN A 243 -9.27 -2.11 -11.95
C GLN A 243 -10.33 -1.02 -12.22
N ALA A 244 -9.92 0.24 -12.40
CA ALA A 244 -10.82 1.36 -12.67
C ALA A 244 -11.16 1.56 -14.15
N GLU A 245 -10.50 0.87 -15.08
CA GLU A 245 -10.85 0.87 -16.51
C GLU A 245 -12.25 0.27 -16.67
N SER A 246 -13.12 0.90 -17.46
CA SER A 246 -14.49 0.45 -17.70
C SER A 246 -14.61 -0.53 -18.87
N ASP A 247 -13.74 -0.40 -19.87
CA ASP A 247 -13.71 -1.26 -21.04
C ASP A 247 -13.02 -2.60 -20.72
N LEU A 248 -13.75 -3.70 -20.91
CA LEU A 248 -13.25 -5.04 -20.57
C LEU A 248 -12.03 -5.44 -21.42
N GLN A 249 -12.04 -5.13 -22.72
CA GLN A 249 -10.94 -5.50 -23.62
C GLN A 249 -9.68 -4.71 -23.29
N LYS A 250 -9.81 -3.41 -23.03
CA LYS A 250 -8.67 -2.59 -22.60
C LYS A 250 -8.15 -3.00 -21.22
N ARG A 251 -9.04 -3.36 -20.29
CA ARG A 251 -8.64 -3.84 -18.98
C ARG A 251 -7.80 -5.12 -19.10
N ASP A 252 -8.23 -6.05 -19.92
CA ASP A 252 -7.49 -7.29 -20.19
C ASP A 252 -6.16 -7.02 -20.89
N GLU A 253 -6.12 -6.13 -21.89
CA GLU A 253 -4.88 -5.67 -22.54
C GLU A 253 -3.90 -5.08 -21.52
N TYR A 254 -4.36 -4.16 -20.67
CA TYR A 254 -3.53 -3.51 -19.66
C TYR A 254 -3.03 -4.48 -18.61
N MET A 255 -3.85 -5.45 -18.19
CA MET A 255 -3.45 -6.51 -17.26
C MET A 255 -2.36 -7.40 -17.89
N GLN A 256 -2.50 -7.79 -19.15
CA GLN A 256 -1.47 -8.55 -19.87
C GLN A 256 -0.16 -7.77 -19.96
N ARG A 257 -0.22 -6.49 -20.35
CA ARG A 257 0.97 -5.61 -20.42
C ARG A 257 1.64 -5.41 -19.06
N LEU A 258 0.86 -5.30 -17.98
CA LEU A 258 1.41 -5.18 -16.63
C LEU A 258 2.17 -6.45 -16.23
N MET A 259 1.60 -7.62 -16.52
CA MET A 259 2.12 -8.91 -16.07
C MET A 259 3.12 -9.56 -17.04
N ASP A 260 3.39 -8.95 -18.20
CA ASP A 260 4.26 -9.48 -19.24
C ASP A 260 5.69 -9.75 -18.73
N LEU A 261 6.33 -8.77 -18.09
CA LEU A 261 7.68 -8.90 -17.54
C LEU A 261 7.81 -10.05 -16.51
N PRO A 262 7.01 -10.10 -15.42
CA PRO A 262 7.11 -11.19 -14.46
C PRO A 262 6.69 -12.54 -15.06
N TYR A 263 5.77 -12.55 -16.04
CA TYR A 263 5.37 -13.78 -16.71
C TYR A 263 6.45 -14.34 -17.63
N GLN A 264 7.13 -13.51 -18.41
CA GLN A 264 8.26 -13.95 -19.25
C GLN A 264 9.38 -14.57 -18.40
N GLN A 265 9.72 -13.91 -17.29
CA GLN A 265 10.73 -14.41 -16.37
C GLN A 265 10.29 -15.72 -15.69
N TRP A 266 9.01 -15.84 -15.34
CA TRP A 266 8.43 -17.08 -14.82
C TRP A 266 8.58 -18.23 -15.82
N VAL A 267 8.13 -18.03 -17.06
CA VAL A 267 8.20 -19.07 -18.12
C VAL A 267 9.63 -19.51 -18.40
N GLU A 268 10.60 -18.58 -18.38
CA GLU A 268 12.01 -18.91 -18.53
C GLU A 268 12.51 -19.82 -17.39
N ILE A 269 12.20 -19.46 -16.14
CA ILE A 269 12.62 -20.23 -14.96
C ILE A 269 11.98 -21.62 -14.95
N ILE A 270 10.66 -21.72 -15.16
CA ILE A 270 9.93 -22.99 -15.18
C ILE A 270 10.41 -23.86 -16.35
N GLY A 271 10.66 -23.27 -17.51
CA GLY A 271 11.21 -23.97 -18.67
C GLY A 271 12.58 -24.61 -18.40
N GLN A 272 13.42 -23.96 -17.60
CA GLN A 272 14.72 -24.50 -17.17
C GLN A 272 14.56 -25.53 -16.03
N ALA A 273 13.67 -25.28 -15.07
CA ALA A 273 13.38 -26.19 -13.97
C ALA A 273 12.83 -27.55 -14.45
N HIS A 274 12.00 -27.56 -15.49
CA HIS A 274 11.52 -28.81 -16.13
C HIS A 274 12.65 -29.63 -16.78
N GLN A 275 13.73 -28.99 -17.22
CA GLN A 275 14.88 -29.69 -17.79
C GLN A 275 15.83 -30.22 -16.71
N SER A 276 15.97 -29.48 -15.62
CA SER A 276 16.80 -29.88 -14.49
C SER A 276 16.28 -29.29 -13.18
N VAL A 277 15.84 -30.17 -12.28
CA VAL A 277 15.41 -29.79 -10.92
C VAL A 277 16.56 -29.17 -10.13
N ASP A 278 17.82 -29.44 -10.50
CA ASP A 278 18.99 -28.81 -9.89
C ASP A 278 19.03 -27.29 -10.11
N PHE A 279 18.34 -26.77 -11.13
CA PHE A 279 18.23 -25.33 -11.37
C PHE A 279 17.57 -24.60 -10.20
N LEU A 280 16.57 -25.23 -9.56
CA LEU A 280 15.90 -24.69 -8.37
C LEU A 280 16.73 -24.83 -7.08
N LYS A 281 17.97 -25.35 -7.14
CA LYS A 281 18.90 -25.36 -6.01
C LYS A 281 19.70 -24.04 -5.88
N ASP A 282 19.70 -23.22 -6.92
CA ASP A 282 20.34 -21.91 -6.87
C ASP A 282 19.51 -20.92 -6.02
N GLN A 283 20.12 -20.34 -4.99
CA GLN A 283 19.44 -19.40 -4.09
C GLN A 283 19.02 -18.11 -4.80
N ASP A 284 19.74 -17.68 -5.83
CA ASP A 284 19.38 -16.46 -6.57
C ASP A 284 18.18 -16.70 -7.49
N VAL A 285 18.07 -17.91 -8.05
CA VAL A 285 16.86 -18.35 -8.77
C VAL A 285 15.67 -18.41 -7.81
N ILE A 286 15.82 -19.01 -6.62
CA ILE A 286 14.72 -19.08 -5.64
C ILE A 286 14.29 -17.67 -5.18
N ARG A 287 15.22 -16.73 -4.98
CA ARG A 287 14.90 -15.32 -4.67
C ARG A 287 14.13 -14.66 -5.80
N THR A 288 14.49 -14.96 -7.04
CA THR A 288 13.81 -14.44 -8.22
C THR A 288 12.37 -14.96 -8.29
N VAL A 289 12.16 -16.27 -8.11
CA VAL A 289 10.83 -16.88 -8.01
C VAL A 289 10.01 -16.22 -6.90
N LEU A 290 10.60 -16.02 -5.72
CA LEU A 290 9.93 -15.36 -4.61
C LEU A 290 9.47 -13.93 -4.97
N ASN A 291 10.34 -13.14 -5.61
CA ASN A 291 10.00 -11.78 -6.05
C ASN A 291 8.89 -11.77 -7.10
N ILE A 292 8.88 -12.72 -8.03
CA ILE A 292 7.81 -12.87 -9.02
C ILE A 292 6.48 -13.16 -8.32
N LEU A 293 6.46 -14.09 -7.37
CA LEU A 293 5.25 -14.43 -6.62
C LEU A 293 4.74 -13.24 -5.79
N GLN A 294 5.65 -12.50 -5.12
CA GLN A 294 5.29 -11.29 -4.37
C GLN A 294 4.72 -10.19 -5.27
N THR A 295 5.27 -10.01 -6.47
CA THR A 295 4.74 -9.09 -7.48
C THR A 295 3.32 -9.49 -7.90
N ASN A 296 3.10 -10.78 -8.16
CA ASN A 296 1.77 -11.32 -8.46
C ASN A 296 0.80 -11.12 -7.27
N THR A 297 1.24 -11.30 -6.03
CA THR A 297 0.41 -11.07 -4.82
C THR A 297 -0.03 -9.61 -4.73
N SER A 298 0.89 -8.67 -4.95
CA SER A 298 0.59 -7.24 -5.00
C SER A 298 -0.39 -6.89 -6.11
N ALA A 299 -0.22 -7.43 -7.32
CA ALA A 299 -1.16 -7.21 -8.43
C ALA A 299 -2.54 -7.82 -8.15
N ALA A 300 -2.60 -9.05 -7.61
CA ALA A 300 -3.84 -9.73 -7.24
C ALA A 300 -4.63 -8.94 -6.19
N SER A 301 -3.91 -8.35 -5.22
CA SER A 301 -4.52 -7.58 -4.13
C SER A 301 -5.32 -6.36 -4.62
N SER A 302 -4.87 -5.72 -5.70
CA SER A 302 -5.47 -4.50 -6.23
C SER A 302 -6.43 -4.75 -7.40
N LEU A 303 -6.19 -5.77 -8.23
CA LEU A 303 -7.04 -6.15 -9.36
C LEU A 303 -8.29 -6.94 -8.95
N GLY A 304 -8.20 -7.80 -7.94
CA GLY A 304 -9.29 -8.71 -7.54
C GLY A 304 -9.63 -9.72 -8.64
N THR A 305 -10.92 -9.89 -8.97
CA THR A 305 -11.38 -10.86 -9.98
C THR A 305 -10.70 -10.72 -11.34
N TYR A 306 -10.29 -9.51 -11.72
CA TYR A 306 -9.64 -9.25 -13.01
C TYR A 306 -8.23 -9.86 -13.12
N PHE A 307 -7.69 -10.38 -12.01
CA PHE A 307 -6.45 -11.15 -12.00
C PHE A 307 -6.66 -12.63 -12.39
N LEU A 308 -7.90 -13.09 -12.59
CA LEU A 308 -8.24 -14.49 -12.85
C LEU A 308 -7.50 -15.07 -14.06
N SER A 309 -7.36 -14.32 -15.15
CA SER A 309 -6.62 -14.77 -16.33
C SER A 309 -5.15 -15.01 -16.01
N GLN A 310 -4.50 -14.09 -15.29
CA GLN A 310 -3.10 -14.21 -14.93
C GLN A 310 -2.85 -15.38 -13.98
N ILE A 311 -3.61 -15.48 -12.88
CA ILE A 311 -3.40 -16.57 -11.92
C ILE A 311 -3.67 -17.92 -12.56
N SER A 312 -4.65 -18.03 -13.46
CA SER A 312 -4.92 -19.29 -14.18
C SER A 312 -3.75 -19.75 -15.05
N LEU A 313 -2.93 -18.83 -15.58
CA LEU A 313 -1.75 -19.17 -16.39
C LEU A 313 -0.64 -19.82 -15.55
N ILE A 314 -0.41 -19.30 -14.33
CA ILE A 314 0.69 -19.73 -13.47
C ILE A 314 0.27 -20.77 -12.42
N PHE A 315 -1.03 -21.00 -12.23
CA PHE A 315 -1.56 -21.76 -11.09
C PHE A 315 -1.04 -23.19 -10.97
N LEU A 316 -1.07 -23.97 -12.04
CA LEU A 316 -0.63 -25.37 -11.99
C LEU A 316 0.88 -25.47 -11.80
N ASP A 317 1.65 -24.61 -12.46
CA ASP A 317 3.11 -24.54 -12.30
C ASP A 317 3.47 -24.20 -10.85
N MET A 318 2.78 -23.24 -10.23
CA MET A 318 2.97 -22.89 -8.82
C MET A 318 2.72 -24.07 -7.87
N LEU A 319 1.72 -24.92 -8.15
CA LEU A 319 1.43 -26.09 -7.33
C LEU A 319 2.52 -27.17 -7.50
N ASN A 320 2.96 -27.41 -8.73
CA ASN A 320 4.03 -28.36 -9.04
C ASN A 320 5.35 -27.95 -8.36
N ASP A 321 5.72 -26.67 -8.45
CA ASP A 321 6.93 -26.15 -7.80
C ASP A 321 6.84 -26.29 -6.27
N SER A 322 5.68 -26.00 -5.68
CA SER A 322 5.46 -26.19 -4.24
C SER A 322 5.66 -27.65 -3.80
N GLU A 323 5.28 -28.62 -4.63
CA GLU A 323 5.47 -30.05 -4.37
C GLU A 323 6.95 -30.47 -4.51
N LEU A 324 7.65 -29.99 -5.54
CA LEU A 324 9.10 -30.20 -5.73
C LEU A 324 9.90 -29.65 -4.54
N ILE A 325 9.52 -28.48 -4.06
CA ILE A 325 10.08 -27.85 -2.86
C ILE A 325 9.86 -28.75 -1.64
N SER A 326 8.63 -29.26 -1.45
CA SER A 326 8.29 -30.08 -0.30
C SER A 326 9.08 -31.39 -0.28
N SER A 327 9.27 -32.00 -1.45
CA SER A 327 10.11 -33.19 -1.63
C SER A 327 11.58 -32.91 -1.27
N SER A 328 12.12 -31.78 -1.74
CA SER A 328 13.50 -31.36 -1.43
C SER A 328 13.73 -31.12 0.06
N ILE A 329 12.71 -30.67 0.81
CA ILE A 329 12.79 -30.48 2.26
C ILE A 329 12.79 -31.82 2.99
N ALA A 330 11.99 -32.79 2.53
CA ALA A 330 11.89 -34.11 3.13
C ALA A 330 13.22 -34.90 3.06
N GLU A 331 14.00 -34.73 1.99
CA GLU A 331 15.29 -35.41 1.79
C GLU A 331 16.41 -34.93 2.76
N GLY A 332 16.31 -33.71 3.30
CA GLY A 332 17.41 -33.06 4.04
C GLY A 332 17.62 -33.50 5.50
N GLY A 333 16.80 -34.43 6.03
CA GLY A 333 16.96 -34.97 7.38
C GLY A 333 16.55 -34.02 8.53
N PRO A 334 16.86 -34.37 9.81
CA PRO A 334 16.24 -33.75 11.01
C PRO A 334 16.56 -32.26 11.25
N TYR A 335 17.58 -31.70 10.58
CA TYR A 335 18.02 -30.31 10.75
C TYR A 335 17.90 -29.46 9.49
N ALA A 336 17.44 -30.02 8.37
CA ALA A 336 17.30 -29.30 7.11
C ALA A 336 16.41 -28.07 7.22
N SER A 337 15.34 -28.15 8.02
CA SER A 337 14.40 -27.05 8.28
C SER A 337 15.04 -25.78 8.84
N LYS A 338 16.25 -25.87 9.41
CA LYS A 338 16.98 -24.73 9.99
C LYS A 338 17.95 -24.05 9.02
N THR A 339 18.26 -24.70 7.89
CA THR A 339 19.20 -24.17 6.89
C THR A 339 18.63 -22.93 6.19
N SER A 340 19.51 -22.01 5.76
CA SER A 340 19.11 -20.82 4.99
C SER A 340 18.42 -21.20 3.68
N TYR A 341 18.90 -22.25 3.01
CA TYR A 341 18.32 -22.80 1.80
C TYR A 341 16.86 -23.24 1.98
N VAL A 342 16.59 -24.12 2.96
CA VAL A 342 15.21 -24.57 3.22
C VAL A 342 14.31 -23.43 3.69
N LYS A 343 14.82 -22.48 4.48
CA LYS A 343 14.04 -21.29 4.86
C LYS A 343 13.58 -20.48 3.64
N LEU A 344 14.46 -20.35 2.64
CA LEU A 344 14.15 -19.64 1.41
C LEU A 344 13.13 -20.40 0.55
N LEU A 345 13.28 -21.72 0.39
CA LEU A 345 12.28 -22.57 -0.26
C LEU A 345 10.91 -22.49 0.41
N ARG A 346 10.87 -22.50 1.75
CA ARG A 346 9.63 -22.30 2.51
C ARG A 346 9.02 -20.92 2.31
N SER A 347 9.83 -19.88 2.09
CA SER A 347 9.31 -18.54 1.75
C SER A 347 8.59 -18.54 0.41
N VAL A 348 9.08 -19.27 -0.59
CA VAL A 348 8.38 -19.46 -1.87
C VAL A 348 7.04 -20.15 -1.64
N LYS A 349 7.03 -21.29 -0.92
CA LYS A 349 5.78 -22.02 -0.59
C LYS A 349 4.76 -21.15 0.13
N ARG A 350 5.19 -20.38 1.15
CA ARG A 350 4.31 -19.44 1.87
C ARG A 350 3.76 -18.36 0.94
N GLU A 351 4.59 -17.80 0.06
CA GLU A 351 4.13 -16.78 -0.87
C GLU A 351 3.17 -17.35 -1.93
N THR A 352 3.38 -18.58 -2.42
CA THR A 352 2.42 -19.27 -3.29
C THR A 352 1.05 -19.39 -2.64
N LEU A 353 1.00 -19.85 -1.39
CA LEU A 353 -0.25 -19.97 -0.63
C LEU A 353 -0.91 -18.60 -0.41
N LYS A 354 -0.12 -17.60 -0.06
CA LYS A 354 -0.57 -16.22 0.16
C LYS A 354 -1.10 -15.58 -1.11
N LEU A 355 -0.49 -15.83 -2.27
CA LEU A 355 -0.96 -15.36 -3.58
C LEU A 355 -2.35 -15.93 -3.87
N ILE A 356 -2.52 -17.24 -3.73
CA ILE A 356 -3.80 -17.91 -3.96
C ILE A 356 -4.85 -17.38 -2.97
N GLU A 357 -4.50 -17.28 -1.68
CA GLU A 357 -5.38 -16.73 -0.64
C GLU A 357 -5.81 -15.30 -0.97
N THR A 358 -4.86 -14.43 -1.33
CA THR A 358 -5.09 -13.03 -1.68
C THR A 358 -6.03 -12.91 -2.87
N PHE A 359 -5.82 -13.71 -3.92
CA PHE A 359 -6.70 -13.72 -5.07
C PHE A 359 -8.12 -14.17 -4.69
N LEU A 360 -8.28 -15.29 -3.99
CA LEU A 360 -9.60 -15.82 -3.63
C LEU A 360 -10.36 -14.90 -2.65
N ASP A 361 -9.66 -14.22 -1.75
CA ASP A 361 -10.25 -13.20 -0.88
C ASP A 361 -10.76 -11.99 -1.69
N LYS A 362 -9.95 -11.48 -2.62
CA LYS A 362 -10.23 -10.26 -3.39
C LYS A 362 -11.14 -10.47 -4.60
N ALA A 363 -11.24 -11.70 -5.11
CA ALA A 363 -12.16 -12.05 -6.17
C ALA A 363 -13.62 -11.84 -5.73
N GLU A 364 -14.50 -11.61 -6.69
CA GLU A 364 -15.94 -11.62 -6.47
C GLU A 364 -16.39 -12.99 -5.94
N ASP A 365 -17.43 -12.98 -5.10
CA ASP A 365 -18.00 -14.20 -4.54
C ASP A 365 -18.77 -14.98 -5.62
N GLN A 366 -18.00 -15.72 -6.41
CA GLN A 366 -18.49 -16.57 -7.48
C GLN A 366 -18.09 -18.02 -7.19
N PRO A 367 -19.06 -18.92 -6.91
CA PRO A 367 -18.77 -20.32 -6.57
C PRO A 367 -17.98 -21.08 -7.65
N GLN A 368 -18.07 -20.65 -8.91
CA GLN A 368 -17.30 -21.21 -10.03
C GLN A 368 -15.79 -21.06 -9.81
N ILE A 369 -15.34 -19.93 -9.26
CA ILE A 369 -13.92 -19.69 -8.96
C ILE A 369 -13.46 -20.70 -7.89
N GLY A 370 -14.22 -20.86 -6.80
CA GLY A 370 -13.92 -21.87 -5.78
C GLY A 370 -13.81 -23.28 -6.40
N LYS A 371 -14.76 -23.67 -7.24
CA LYS A 371 -14.76 -24.98 -7.92
C LYS A 371 -13.59 -25.17 -8.89
N GLN A 372 -13.08 -24.11 -9.49
CA GLN A 372 -11.92 -24.18 -10.38
C GLN A 372 -10.61 -24.39 -9.61
N PHE A 373 -10.42 -23.67 -8.49
CA PHE A 373 -9.14 -23.62 -7.78
C PHE A 373 -9.03 -24.67 -6.66
N VAL A 374 -10.11 -24.99 -5.95
CA VAL A 374 -10.05 -25.87 -4.78
C VAL A 374 -9.61 -27.30 -5.12
N PRO A 375 -10.24 -28.01 -6.08
CA PRO A 375 -9.92 -29.41 -6.32
C PRO A 375 -8.44 -29.66 -6.68
N PRO A 376 -7.80 -28.86 -7.56
CA PRO A 376 -6.37 -29.01 -7.87
C PRO A 376 -5.43 -28.83 -6.66
N MET A 377 -5.84 -28.09 -5.61
CA MET A 377 -5.01 -27.88 -4.41
C MET A 377 -5.15 -29.01 -3.37
N MET A 378 -6.18 -29.85 -3.49
CA MET A 378 -6.53 -30.81 -2.43
C MET A 378 -5.42 -31.82 -2.12
N ASP A 379 -4.61 -32.24 -3.09
CA ASP A 379 -3.44 -33.10 -2.78
C ASP A 379 -2.13 -32.31 -2.66
N PRO A 380 -1.76 -31.42 -3.62
CA PRO A 380 -0.47 -30.72 -3.59
C PRO A 380 -0.30 -29.77 -2.39
N VAL A 381 -1.41 -29.32 -1.79
CA VAL A 381 -1.38 -28.44 -0.61
C VAL A 381 -1.83 -29.17 0.65
N LEU A 382 -3.04 -29.72 0.68
CA LEU A 382 -3.58 -30.37 1.90
C LEU A 382 -2.97 -31.75 2.15
N GLY A 383 -2.88 -32.57 1.09
CA GLY A 383 -2.23 -33.88 1.17
C GLY A 383 -0.77 -33.74 1.61
N ASP A 384 -0.05 -32.80 1.00
CA ASP A 384 1.32 -32.45 1.39
C ASP A 384 1.43 -31.98 2.86
N TYR A 385 0.52 -31.10 3.32
CA TYR A 385 0.48 -30.68 4.72
C TYR A 385 0.34 -31.86 5.69
N ALA A 386 -0.57 -32.80 5.39
CA ALA A 386 -0.82 -33.98 6.21
C ALA A 386 0.42 -34.89 6.28
N ARG A 387 1.07 -35.14 5.14
CA ARG A 387 2.24 -36.01 5.00
C ARG A 387 3.52 -35.41 5.60
N ASN A 388 3.62 -34.09 5.66
CA ASN A 388 4.82 -33.41 6.11
C ASN A 388 5.09 -33.55 7.63
N LEU A 389 6.37 -33.44 7.98
CA LEU A 389 6.82 -33.37 9.37
C LEU A 389 6.27 -32.10 10.06
N PRO A 390 6.01 -32.13 11.38
CA PRO A 390 5.49 -30.98 12.12
C PRO A 390 6.22 -29.66 11.87
N ASP A 391 7.56 -29.66 11.87
CA ASP A 391 8.36 -28.45 11.69
C ASP A 391 8.36 -27.95 10.21
N ALA A 392 7.84 -28.72 9.26
CA ALA A 392 7.74 -28.39 7.82
C ALA A 392 6.31 -28.03 7.37
N ARG A 393 5.32 -28.13 8.25
CA ARG A 393 3.94 -27.71 7.99
C ARG A 393 3.81 -26.19 8.04
N GLU A 394 3.22 -25.60 7.00
CA GLU A 394 3.02 -24.14 6.89
C GLU A 394 1.64 -23.74 7.40
N SER A 395 1.59 -22.74 8.28
CA SER A 395 0.33 -22.22 8.85
C SER A 395 -0.59 -21.59 7.80
N GLU A 396 -0.02 -21.07 6.72
CA GLU A 396 -0.70 -20.43 5.60
C GLU A 396 -1.69 -21.39 4.91
N VAL A 397 -1.46 -22.70 4.99
CA VAL A 397 -2.44 -23.70 4.52
C VAL A 397 -3.76 -23.56 5.29
N LEU A 398 -3.69 -23.39 6.61
CA LEU A 398 -4.88 -23.21 7.44
C LEU A 398 -5.58 -21.88 7.15
N SER A 399 -4.80 -20.80 6.95
CA SER A 399 -5.33 -19.47 6.59
C SER A 399 -6.06 -19.53 5.24
N LEU A 400 -5.44 -20.11 4.22
CA LEU A 400 -6.00 -20.28 2.89
C LEU A 400 -7.34 -21.01 2.93
N PHE A 401 -7.41 -22.18 3.58
CA PHE A 401 -8.66 -22.94 3.63
C PHE A 401 -9.72 -22.29 4.53
N ALA A 402 -9.33 -21.57 5.57
CA ALA A 402 -10.27 -20.74 6.33
C ALA A 402 -10.87 -19.62 5.46
N THR A 403 -10.03 -18.92 4.68
CA THR A 403 -10.46 -17.88 3.73
C THR A 403 -11.41 -18.46 2.67
N ILE A 404 -11.08 -19.61 2.08
CA ILE A 404 -11.93 -20.32 1.11
C ILE A 404 -13.30 -20.69 1.71
N ILE A 405 -13.32 -21.30 2.90
CA ILE A 405 -14.56 -21.71 3.57
C ILE A 405 -15.41 -20.47 3.92
N ASN A 406 -14.80 -19.41 4.44
CA ASN A 406 -15.50 -18.18 4.79
C ASN A 406 -16.08 -17.47 3.56
N LYS A 407 -15.36 -17.50 2.44
CA LYS A 407 -15.78 -16.91 1.17
C LYS A 407 -16.95 -17.68 0.56
N TYR A 408 -16.79 -18.97 0.30
CA TYR A 408 -17.72 -19.75 -0.52
C TYR A 408 -18.77 -20.54 0.28
N LYS A 409 -18.62 -20.63 1.61
CA LYS A 409 -19.62 -21.15 2.55
C LYS A 409 -20.24 -22.48 2.11
N ALA A 410 -21.52 -22.47 1.75
CA ALA A 410 -22.30 -23.65 1.38
C ALA A 410 -21.69 -24.42 0.21
N ALA A 411 -20.97 -23.75 -0.70
CA ALA A 411 -20.30 -24.40 -1.82
C ALA A 411 -19.12 -25.30 -1.40
N MET A 412 -18.61 -25.15 -0.18
CA MET A 412 -17.49 -25.93 0.36
C MET A 412 -17.93 -27.10 1.25
N ILE A 413 -19.23 -27.30 1.49
CA ILE A 413 -19.73 -28.29 2.46
C ILE A 413 -19.22 -29.71 2.15
N GLU A 414 -19.17 -30.08 0.87
CA GLU A 414 -18.72 -31.40 0.43
C GLU A 414 -17.20 -31.58 0.60
N ASP A 415 -16.44 -30.49 0.59
CA ASP A 415 -14.99 -30.47 0.72
C ASP A 415 -14.51 -30.44 2.18
N VAL A 416 -15.32 -29.88 3.10
CA VAL A 416 -14.97 -29.70 4.52
C VAL A 416 -14.49 -30.98 5.20
N PRO A 417 -15.13 -32.17 5.02
CA PRO A 417 -14.64 -33.40 5.63
C PRO A 417 -13.20 -33.74 5.24
N ARG A 418 -12.87 -33.60 3.94
CA ARG A 418 -11.52 -33.89 3.42
C ARG A 418 -10.49 -32.89 3.93
N ILE A 419 -10.88 -31.60 4.02
CA ILE A 419 -10.03 -30.56 4.60
C ILE A 419 -9.72 -30.90 6.07
N PHE A 420 -10.75 -31.24 6.85
CA PHE A 420 -10.60 -31.60 8.26
C PHE A 420 -9.75 -32.86 8.45
N GLU A 421 -9.94 -33.89 7.64
CA GLU A 421 -9.13 -35.12 7.69
C GLU A 421 -7.63 -34.82 7.51
N ALA A 422 -7.28 -33.93 6.58
CA ALA A 422 -5.89 -33.58 6.30
C ALA A 422 -5.22 -32.77 7.42
N VAL A 423 -5.94 -31.83 8.05
CA VAL A 423 -5.31 -30.84 8.95
C VAL A 423 -5.63 -31.05 10.44
N PHE A 424 -6.80 -31.58 10.80
CA PHE A 424 -7.30 -31.46 12.17
C PHE A 424 -6.42 -32.23 13.19
N GLN A 425 -6.31 -33.55 13.02
CA GLN A 425 -5.59 -34.39 13.97
C GLN A 425 -4.10 -34.02 14.03
N CYS A 426 -3.50 -33.83 12.86
CA CYS A 426 -2.07 -33.63 12.75
C CYS A 426 -1.62 -32.27 13.31
N THR A 427 -2.44 -31.21 13.15
CA THR A 427 -2.21 -29.90 13.77
C THR A 427 -2.53 -29.91 15.28
N LEU A 428 -3.60 -30.59 15.71
CA LEU A 428 -3.96 -30.68 17.13
C LEU A 428 -2.84 -31.32 17.96
N GLU A 429 -2.20 -32.37 17.44
CA GLU A 429 -1.04 -32.99 18.08
C GLU A 429 0.15 -32.04 18.22
N MET A 430 0.37 -31.14 17.25
CA MET A 430 1.44 -30.15 17.33
C MET A 430 1.17 -29.14 18.44
N ILE A 431 -0.07 -28.65 18.54
CA ILE A 431 -0.49 -27.65 19.53
C ILE A 431 -0.43 -28.25 20.95
N THR A 432 -0.99 -29.44 21.14
CA THR A 432 -1.08 -30.11 22.45
C THR A 432 0.28 -30.49 23.02
N LYS A 433 1.24 -30.91 22.17
CA LYS A 433 2.60 -31.28 22.61
C LYS A 433 3.50 -30.06 22.87
N ASN A 434 3.21 -28.89 22.29
CA ASN A 434 4.09 -27.72 22.34
C ASN A 434 3.34 -26.38 22.41
N PHE A 435 2.60 -26.14 23.51
CA PHE A 435 1.83 -24.92 23.76
C PHE A 435 2.59 -23.58 23.56
N ARG A 436 3.93 -23.56 23.69
CA ARG A 436 4.75 -22.33 23.57
C ARG A 436 5.42 -22.13 22.19
N ARG A 437 5.52 -23.15 21.33
CA ARG A 437 6.37 -23.09 20.12
C ARG A 437 5.62 -22.61 18.88
N LEU A 438 4.31 -22.84 18.79
CA LEU A 438 3.47 -22.48 17.64
C LEU A 438 2.90 -21.05 17.71
N SER A 439 2.80 -20.47 18.89
CA SER A 439 2.31 -19.09 19.08
C SER A 439 3.31 -18.02 18.64
N ARG A 440 4.53 -18.40 18.23
CA ARG A 440 5.60 -17.47 17.78
C ARG A 440 5.74 -17.40 16.25
N THR A 441 4.97 -18.19 15.51
CA THR A 441 5.02 -18.25 14.03
C THR A 441 3.77 -17.71 13.33
N SER A 442 2.75 -17.26 14.08
CA SER A 442 1.72 -16.38 13.51
C SER A 442 2.17 -14.92 13.64
N PRO A 443 2.16 -14.13 12.56
CA PRO A 443 2.28 -12.68 12.64
C PRO A 443 1.10 -12.04 13.38
#